data_AF-A0A9D9FDD6-F1
#
_entry.id   AF-A0A9D9FDD6-F1
#
_cell.length_a   1.000
_cell.length_b   1.000
_cell.length_c   1.000
_cell.angle_alpha   90.00
_cell.angle_beta   90.00
_cell.angle_gamma   90.00
#
_symmetry.space_group_name_H-M   'P 1'
#
loop_
_entity.id
_entity.type
_entity.pdbx_description
1 polymer ?
#
loop_
_entity_poly.entity_id
_entity_poly.type
_entity_poly.pdbx_seq_one_letter_code
_entity_poly.pdbx_strand_id
1 'polypeptide(L)'
;MDFGPVPSDTAAGAILAHSMDAGGKRLKKGRILSTEDCDSLVAAGIAQVTVCRLADGDIHEDEAADRLAAAATGPGMTCSAAFTGRVNMIADAPGILSYDPGALTALNRVDEGITLAALPPFSRVAARQMVATAKIIPFGVPVEALKAA
;
A
#
# COMPACT_ATOMS: atom_id res chain seq x y z
N MET A 1 8.44 10.34 5.70
CA MET A 1 7.09 10.34 6.32
C MET A 1 7.12 10.78 7.78
N ASP A 2 6.12 11.55 8.21
CA ASP A 2 5.83 11.88 9.62
C ASP A 2 4.62 11.06 10.10
N PHE A 3 4.74 10.35 11.22
CA PHE A 3 3.71 9.47 11.76
C PHE A 3 3.55 9.71 13.25
N GLY A 4 2.34 10.04 13.69
CA GLY A 4 2.06 10.30 15.10
C GLY A 4 0.75 11.00 15.36
N PRO A 5 0.44 11.27 16.65
CA PRO A 5 -0.72 12.06 17.03
C PRO A 5 -0.54 13.53 16.66
N VAL A 6 -1.58 14.13 16.09
CA VAL A 6 -1.65 15.58 15.81
C VAL A 6 -2.97 16.14 16.32
N PRO A 7 -3.06 17.46 16.61
CA PRO A 7 -4.33 18.12 16.90
C PRO A 7 -5.34 17.94 15.77
N SER A 8 -6.58 17.53 16.10
CA SER A 8 -7.61 17.20 15.11
C SER A 8 -7.96 18.36 14.18
N ASP A 9 -7.89 19.61 14.67
CA ASP A 9 -8.13 20.84 13.91
C ASP A 9 -7.05 21.17 12.87
N THR A 10 -5.88 20.52 12.97
CA THR A 10 -4.76 20.68 12.02
C THR A 10 -4.54 19.43 11.16
N ALA A 11 -5.35 18.38 11.33
CA ALA A 11 -5.12 17.07 10.73
C ALA A 11 -5.49 16.97 9.23
N ALA A 12 -6.10 18.02 8.66
CA ALA A 12 -6.52 18.03 7.26
C ALA A 12 -5.34 17.73 6.31
N GLY A 13 -5.62 16.92 5.27
CA GLY A 13 -4.64 16.43 4.31
C GLY A 13 -3.75 15.28 4.80
N ALA A 14 -3.80 14.92 6.09
CA ALA A 14 -3.07 13.77 6.62
C ALA A 14 -3.87 12.47 6.45
N ILE A 15 -3.15 11.34 6.38
CA ILE A 15 -3.71 10.00 6.22
C ILE A 15 -4.03 9.43 7.60
N LEU A 16 -5.27 9.03 7.82
CA LEU A 16 -5.73 8.46 9.09
C LEU A 16 -5.10 7.08 9.36
N ALA A 17 -4.41 6.94 10.49
CA ALA A 17 -3.67 5.72 10.81
C ALA A 17 -4.58 4.52 11.18
N HIS A 18 -5.72 4.79 11.82
CA HIS A 18 -6.65 3.77 12.31
C HIS A 18 -8.10 4.17 12.05
N SER A 19 -8.94 3.20 11.67
CA SER A 19 -10.38 3.44 11.56
C SER A 19 -10.95 3.86 12.91
N MET A 20 -11.82 4.87 12.92
CA MET A 20 -12.40 5.41 14.15
C MET A 20 -13.79 6.00 13.89
N ASP A 21 -14.55 6.18 14.97
CA ASP A 21 -15.81 6.92 14.93
C ASP A 21 -15.55 8.40 15.24
N ALA A 22 -16.13 9.29 14.43
CA ALA A 22 -16.08 10.74 14.59
C ALA A 22 -17.51 11.28 14.72
N GLY A 23 -18.15 11.03 15.86
CA GLY A 23 -19.48 11.55 16.16
C GLY A 23 -20.59 10.87 15.34
N GLY A 24 -20.53 9.54 15.19
CA GLY A 24 -21.48 8.75 14.40
C GLY A 24 -21.08 8.58 12.93
N LYS A 25 -20.02 9.26 12.48
CA LYS A 25 -19.40 9.05 11.16
C LYS A 25 -18.21 8.10 11.31
N ARG A 26 -18.28 6.92 10.68
CA ARG A 26 -17.14 5.99 10.64
C ARG A 26 -16.10 6.46 9.62
N LEU A 27 -14.93 6.87 10.10
CA LEU A 27 -13.74 7.14 9.29
C LEU A 27 -12.92 5.84 9.15
N LYS A 28 -12.49 5.52 7.93
CA LYS A 28 -11.68 4.31 7.65
C LYS A 28 -10.19 4.64 7.66
N LYS A 29 -9.36 3.71 8.13
CA LYS A 29 -7.89 3.74 7.96
C LYS A 29 -7.52 4.03 6.50
N GLY A 30 -6.46 4.82 6.30
CA GLY A 30 -5.96 5.19 4.97
C GLY A 30 -6.73 6.36 4.34
N ARG A 31 -7.80 6.85 4.98
CA ARG A 31 -8.50 8.05 4.53
C ARG A 31 -7.60 9.27 4.65
N ILE A 32 -7.51 10.06 3.59
CA ILE A 32 -7.02 11.44 3.66
C ILE A 32 -8.10 12.29 4.32
N LEU A 33 -7.78 12.89 5.48
CA LEU A 33 -8.73 13.67 6.26
C LEU A 33 -9.08 14.97 5.54
N SER A 34 -10.38 15.21 5.33
CA SER A 34 -10.89 16.50 4.87
C SER A 34 -11.07 17.48 6.05
N THR A 35 -11.30 18.76 5.76
CA THR A 35 -11.68 19.74 6.79
C THR A 35 -12.96 19.31 7.52
N GLU A 36 -13.96 18.78 6.80
CA GLU A 36 -15.21 18.30 7.40
C GLU A 36 -14.98 17.11 8.35
N ASP A 37 -14.03 16.23 8.03
CA ASP A 37 -13.66 15.13 8.93
C ASP A 37 -12.99 15.66 10.20
N CYS A 38 -12.13 16.68 10.07
CA CYS A 38 -11.51 17.36 11.21
C CYS A 38 -12.55 18.06 12.10
N ASP A 39 -13.49 18.78 11.51
CA ASP A 39 -14.60 19.43 12.23
C ASP A 39 -15.45 18.39 12.98
N SER A 40 -15.72 17.24 12.35
CA SER A 40 -16.43 16.13 12.99
C SER A 40 -15.67 15.54 14.17
N LEU A 41 -14.35 15.40 14.07
CA LEU A 41 -13.49 14.94 15.17
C LEU A 41 -13.52 15.93 16.34
N VAL A 42 -13.40 17.23 16.06
CA VAL A 42 -13.45 18.30 17.08
C VAL A 42 -14.83 18.33 17.75
N ALA A 43 -15.92 18.29 16.98
CA ALA A 43 -17.28 18.27 17.50
C ALA A 43 -17.56 17.02 18.36
N ALA A 44 -16.92 15.89 18.05
CA ALA A 44 -16.98 14.66 18.85
C ALA A 44 -16.10 14.70 20.11
N GLY A 45 -15.39 15.80 20.38
CA GLY A 45 -14.51 15.96 21.54
C GLY A 45 -13.17 15.23 21.41
N ILE A 46 -12.77 14.85 20.20
CA ILE A 46 -11.52 14.15 19.93
C ILE A 46 -10.44 15.20 19.67
N ALA A 47 -9.60 15.45 20.68
CA ALA A 47 -8.58 16.50 20.62
C ALA A 47 -7.40 16.16 19.70
N GLN A 48 -7.02 14.89 19.62
CA GLN A 48 -5.89 14.42 18.80
C GLN A 48 -6.25 13.16 18.03
N VAL A 49 -5.64 13.01 16.85
CA VAL A 49 -5.78 11.85 15.98
C VAL A 49 -4.41 11.39 15.48
N THR A 50 -4.20 10.08 15.44
CA THR A 50 -2.96 9.51 14.88
C THR A 50 -3.06 9.50 13.36
N VAL A 51 -2.12 10.17 12.71
CA VAL A 51 -2.07 10.32 11.26
C VAL A 51 -0.68 10.06 10.72
N CYS A 52 -0.63 9.96 9.40
CA CYS A 52 0.57 9.93 8.59
C CYS A 52 0.57 11.12 7.63
N ARG A 53 1.69 11.81 7.49
CA ARG A 53 1.96 12.73 6.38
C ARG A 53 3.11 12.18 5.55
N LEU A 54 2.88 12.06 4.25
CA LEU A 54 3.94 11.73 3.30
C LEU A 54 4.97 12.85 3.33
N ALA A 55 6.26 12.51 3.33
CA ALA A 55 7.32 13.50 3.18
C ALA A 55 7.47 13.89 1.71
N ASP A 56 8.15 15.00 1.46
CA ASP A 56 8.56 15.37 0.11
C ASP A 56 9.39 14.24 -0.50
N GLY A 57 8.97 13.75 -1.67
CA GLY A 57 9.61 12.62 -2.35
C GLY A 57 9.06 11.23 -1.99
N ASP A 58 8.11 11.13 -1.06
CA ASP A 58 7.34 9.90 -0.84
C ASP A 58 6.22 9.76 -1.90
N ILE A 59 5.88 8.52 -2.24
CA ILE A 59 4.73 8.14 -3.07
C ILE A 59 3.72 7.35 -2.25
N HIS A 60 2.43 7.56 -2.49
CA HIS A 60 1.35 6.88 -1.77
C HIS A 60 1.39 5.35 -1.98
N GLU A 61 1.03 4.58 -0.95
CA GLU A 61 1.14 3.12 -0.93
C GLU A 61 0.48 2.42 -2.11
N ASP A 62 -0.73 2.84 -2.51
CA ASP A 62 -1.46 2.22 -3.61
C ASP A 62 -0.79 2.48 -4.96
N GLU A 63 -0.32 3.70 -5.18
CA GLU A 63 0.38 4.06 -6.41
C GLU A 63 1.74 3.34 -6.52
N ALA A 64 2.44 3.23 -5.40
CA ALA A 64 3.69 2.47 -5.33
C ALA A 64 3.47 0.97 -5.56
N ALA A 65 2.42 0.38 -4.98
CA ALA A 65 2.07 -1.02 -5.18
C ALA A 65 1.69 -1.33 -6.63
N ASP A 66 0.93 -0.45 -7.29
CA ASP A 66 0.58 -0.56 -8.71
C ASP A 66 1.82 -0.53 -9.59
N ARG A 67 2.74 0.41 -9.35
CA ARG A 67 3.99 0.53 -10.12
C ARG A 67 4.90 -0.69 -9.94
N LEU A 68 5.07 -1.16 -8.70
CA LEU A 68 5.87 -2.34 -8.39
C LEU A 68 5.28 -3.60 -9.06
N ALA A 69 3.97 -3.78 -8.96
CA ALA A 69 3.29 -4.91 -9.58
C ALA A 69 3.38 -4.85 -11.10
N ALA A 70 3.18 -3.67 -11.71
CA ALA A 70 3.31 -3.50 -13.15
C ALA A 70 4.72 -3.86 -13.66
N ALA A 71 5.77 -3.52 -12.91
CA ALA A 71 7.15 -3.88 -13.25
C ALA A 71 7.43 -5.39 -13.10
N ALA A 72 6.80 -6.04 -12.12
CA ALA A 72 6.99 -7.47 -11.82
C ALA A 72 6.09 -8.42 -12.64
N THR A 73 5.03 -7.89 -13.27
CA THR A 73 4.01 -8.69 -13.96
C THR A 73 4.49 -9.14 -15.34
N GLY A 74 4.53 -10.46 -15.53
CA GLY A 74 4.84 -11.09 -16.81
C GLY A 74 3.60 -11.43 -17.64
N PRO A 75 3.78 -12.12 -18.78
CA PRO A 75 2.66 -12.59 -19.59
C PRO A 75 1.83 -13.67 -18.86
N GLY A 76 0.54 -13.76 -19.19
CA GLY A 76 -0.36 -14.80 -18.66
C GLY A 76 -0.83 -14.54 -17.22
N MET A 77 -0.74 -13.30 -16.76
CA MET A 77 -1.24 -12.87 -15.46
C MET A 77 -1.84 -11.46 -15.54
N THR A 78 -2.82 -11.22 -14.68
CA THR A 78 -3.50 -9.94 -14.49
C THR A 78 -3.28 -9.42 -13.07
N CYS A 79 -3.13 -8.11 -12.92
CA CYS A 79 -3.09 -7.45 -11.61
C CYS A 79 -4.49 -7.11 -11.09
N SER A 80 -4.71 -7.26 -9.78
CA SER A 80 -5.82 -6.58 -9.10
C SER A 80 -5.59 -5.07 -9.09
N ALA A 81 -6.64 -4.29 -8.85
CA ALA A 81 -6.45 -2.89 -8.46
C ALA A 81 -5.68 -2.81 -7.13
N ALA A 82 -4.85 -1.78 -6.96
CA ALA A 82 -4.26 -1.49 -5.66
C ALA A 82 -5.33 -1.21 -4.61
N PHE A 83 -5.09 -1.76 -3.42
CA PHE A 83 -5.90 -1.46 -2.25
C PHE A 83 -5.08 -1.60 -0.99
N THR A 84 -4.95 -0.52 -0.22
CA THR A 84 -4.17 -0.46 1.03
C THR A 84 -2.74 -0.97 0.84
N GLY A 85 -2.09 -0.47 -0.21
CA GLY A 85 -0.72 -0.77 -0.59
C GLY A 85 -0.52 -2.19 -1.12
N ARG A 86 -1.57 -2.90 -1.54
CA ARG A 86 -1.47 -4.28 -2.03
C ARG A 86 -1.98 -4.41 -3.46
N VAL A 87 -1.21 -5.11 -4.29
CA VAL A 87 -1.64 -5.59 -5.63
C VAL A 87 -1.34 -7.07 -5.74
N ASN A 88 -2.34 -7.85 -6.17
CA ASN A 88 -2.19 -9.29 -6.40
C ASN A 88 -2.04 -9.58 -7.88
N MET A 89 -1.06 -10.40 -8.23
CA MET A 89 -0.88 -10.96 -9.56
C MET A 89 -1.57 -12.32 -9.63
N ILE A 90 -2.45 -12.49 -10.61
CA ILE A 90 -3.37 -13.62 -10.74
C ILE A 90 -3.12 -14.27 -12.10
N ALA A 91 -2.88 -15.58 -12.12
CA ALA A 91 -2.68 -16.32 -13.37
C ALA A 91 -3.97 -16.33 -14.21
N ASP A 92 -3.87 -16.04 -15.50
CA ASP A 92 -5.01 -16.03 -16.41
C ASP A 92 -5.43 -17.47 -16.82
N ALA A 93 -4.46 -18.37 -16.87
CA ALA A 93 -4.62 -19.76 -17.32
C ALA A 93 -3.74 -20.73 -16.51
N PRO A 94 -3.96 -22.05 -16.61
CA PRO A 94 -3.05 -23.02 -16.02
C PRO A 94 -1.65 -22.92 -16.64
N GLY A 95 -0.61 -23.04 -15.84
CA GLY A 95 0.76 -22.86 -16.30
C GLY A 95 1.82 -23.15 -15.25
N ILE A 96 3.03 -22.67 -15.50
CA ILE A 96 4.18 -22.76 -14.59
C ILE A 96 4.66 -21.34 -14.29
N LEU A 97 4.71 -20.96 -13.01
CA LEU A 97 5.26 -19.68 -12.59
C LEU A 97 6.79 -19.71 -12.73
N SER A 98 7.39 -18.79 -13.48
CA SER A 98 8.85 -18.70 -13.63
C SER A 98 9.30 -17.26 -13.40
N TYR A 99 10.32 -17.10 -12.56
CA TYR A 99 11.00 -15.84 -12.27
C TYR A 99 12.39 -16.16 -11.72
N ASP A 100 13.26 -15.16 -11.66
CA ASP A 100 14.57 -15.26 -11.00
C ASP A 100 14.42 -15.01 -9.48
N PRO A 101 14.65 -16.01 -8.61
CA PRO A 101 14.59 -15.82 -7.16
C PRO A 101 15.67 -14.85 -6.63
N GLY A 102 16.79 -14.72 -7.34
CA GLY A 102 17.85 -13.76 -7.03
C GLY A 102 17.36 -12.33 -7.20
N ALA A 103 16.72 -12.03 -8.33
CA ALA A 103 16.08 -10.74 -8.57
C ALA A 103 15.01 -10.39 -7.52
N LEU A 104 14.12 -11.35 -7.18
CA LEU A 104 13.12 -11.16 -6.13
C LEU A 104 13.77 -10.85 -4.76
N THR A 105 14.85 -11.55 -4.44
CA THR A 105 15.59 -11.34 -3.19
C THR A 105 16.29 -9.98 -3.18
N ALA A 106 16.85 -9.53 -4.30
CA ALA A 106 17.48 -8.23 -4.43
C ALA A 106 16.47 -7.10 -4.25
N LEU A 107 15.31 -7.20 -4.91
CA LEU A 107 14.18 -6.26 -4.78
C LEU A 107 13.75 -6.10 -3.30
N ASN A 108 13.52 -7.21 -2.60
CA ASN A 108 13.09 -7.19 -1.19
C ASN A 108 14.17 -6.68 -0.21
N ARG A 109 15.40 -6.42 -0.68
CA ARG A 109 16.48 -5.84 0.14
C ARG A 109 16.66 -4.34 -0.09
N VAL A 110 15.94 -3.75 -1.04
CA VAL A 110 16.07 -2.33 -1.37
C VAL A 110 15.56 -1.45 -0.22
N ASP A 111 14.38 -1.74 0.31
CA ASP A 111 13.73 -0.95 1.35
C ASP A 111 12.78 -1.84 2.16
N GLU A 112 12.74 -1.63 3.48
CA GLU A 112 11.91 -2.42 4.39
C GLU A 112 10.40 -2.21 4.19
N GLY A 113 9.99 -1.10 3.58
CA GLY A 113 8.61 -0.76 3.27
C GLY A 113 8.09 -1.36 1.96
N ILE A 114 8.98 -1.93 1.13
CA ILE A 114 8.66 -2.48 -0.19
C ILE A 114 8.86 -3.99 -0.17
N THR A 115 7.84 -4.75 -0.58
CA THR A 115 7.95 -6.21 -0.64
C THR A 115 7.18 -6.78 -1.82
N LEU A 116 7.77 -7.77 -2.48
CA LEU A 116 7.11 -8.66 -3.42
C LEU A 116 7.24 -10.10 -2.91
N ALA A 117 6.13 -10.82 -2.85
CA ALA A 117 6.09 -12.23 -2.51
C ALA A 117 5.49 -13.03 -3.66
N ALA A 118 6.03 -14.21 -3.94
CA ALA A 118 5.57 -15.09 -5.00
C ALA A 118 5.52 -16.54 -4.51
N LEU A 119 4.74 -17.39 -5.17
CA LEU A 119 4.86 -18.84 -5.03
C LEU A 119 6.29 -19.28 -5.42
N PRO A 120 6.77 -20.46 -4.99
CA PRO A 120 8.08 -20.97 -5.39
C PRO A 120 8.25 -20.97 -6.91
N PRO A 121 9.46 -20.72 -7.43
CA PRO A 121 9.71 -20.80 -8.86
C PRO A 121 9.37 -22.21 -9.36
N PHE A 122 8.87 -22.26 -10.59
CA PHE A 122 8.36 -23.46 -11.27
C PHE A 122 7.14 -24.12 -10.63
N SER A 123 6.42 -23.41 -9.76
CA SER A 123 5.12 -23.87 -9.26
C SER A 123 4.12 -24.03 -10.39
N ARG A 124 3.38 -25.15 -10.39
CA ARG A 124 2.19 -25.30 -11.23
C ARG A 124 1.07 -24.42 -10.69
N VAL A 125 0.48 -23.63 -11.57
CA VAL A 125 -0.60 -22.70 -11.24
C VAL A 125 -1.87 -23.04 -12.02
N ALA A 126 -3.03 -22.78 -11.43
CA ALA A 126 -4.32 -22.86 -12.09
C ALA A 126 -4.77 -21.49 -12.58
N ALA A 127 -5.73 -21.45 -13.51
CA ALA A 127 -6.42 -20.21 -13.86
C ALA A 127 -7.02 -19.58 -12.60
N ARG A 128 -6.92 -18.25 -12.50
CA ARG A 128 -7.41 -17.42 -11.40
C ARG A 128 -6.70 -17.65 -10.05
N GLN A 129 -5.58 -18.37 -10.04
CA GLN A 129 -4.76 -18.52 -8.84
C GLN A 129 -3.92 -17.26 -8.61
N MET A 130 -3.90 -16.75 -7.37
CA MET A 130 -2.93 -15.72 -6.98
C MET A 130 -1.53 -16.34 -6.93
N VAL A 131 -0.60 -15.76 -7.69
CA VAL A 131 0.76 -16.29 -7.86
C VAL A 131 1.82 -15.42 -7.23
N ALA A 132 1.56 -14.11 -7.12
CA ALA A 132 2.42 -13.15 -6.43
C ALA A 132 1.60 -11.98 -5.87
N THR A 133 2.19 -11.22 -4.96
CA THR A 133 1.58 -10.05 -4.34
C THR A 133 2.66 -9.01 -4.03
N ALA A 134 2.44 -7.80 -4.54
CA ALA A 134 3.20 -6.61 -4.17
C ALA A 134 2.57 -6.01 -2.90
N LYS A 135 3.41 -5.60 -1.96
CA LYS A 135 3.00 -4.94 -0.72
C LYS A 135 3.90 -3.76 -0.42
N ILE A 136 3.29 -2.59 -0.35
CA ILE A 136 3.82 -1.43 0.34
C ILE A 136 3.26 -1.46 1.77
N ILE A 137 4.16 -1.57 2.74
CA ILE A 137 3.84 -1.80 4.15
C ILE A 137 3.38 -0.51 4.85
N PRO A 138 4.13 0.62 4.76
CA PRO A 138 3.68 1.91 5.26
C PRO A 138 2.69 2.58 4.29
N PHE A 139 2.13 3.74 4.66
CA PHE A 139 1.22 4.52 3.82
C PHE A 139 1.87 5.15 2.57
N GLY A 140 3.18 5.06 2.47
CA GLY A 140 3.98 5.55 1.36
C GLY A 140 5.45 5.26 1.59
N VAL A 141 6.21 5.29 0.51
CA VAL A 141 7.65 4.97 0.46
C VAL A 141 8.39 5.99 -0.38
N PRO A 142 9.72 6.15 -0.21
CA PRO A 142 10.50 7.04 -1.07
C PRO A 142 10.41 6.61 -2.54
N VAL A 143 10.19 7.57 -3.44
CA VAL A 143 10.16 7.31 -4.90
C VAL A 143 11.47 6.68 -5.38
N GLU A 144 12.60 7.08 -4.83
CA GLU A 144 13.91 6.54 -5.22
C GLU A 144 14.10 5.08 -4.77
N ALA A 145 13.56 4.70 -3.61
CA ALA A 145 13.54 3.30 -3.18
C ALA A 145 12.70 2.46 -4.13
N LEU A 146 11.52 2.95 -4.53
CA LEU A 146 10.67 2.26 -5.50
C LEU A 146 11.31 2.14 -6.89
N LYS A 147 12.10 3.12 -7.33
CA LYS A 147 12.83 3.06 -8.61
C LYS A 147 13.99 2.06 -8.60
N ALA A 148 14.60 1.86 -7.43
CA ALA A 148 15.70 0.93 -7.26
C ALA A 148 15.22 -0.53 -7.12
N ALA A 149 13.96 -0.71 -6.70
CA ALA A 149 13.24 -1.99 -6.62
C ALA A 149 12.77 -2.46 -8.01
#